data_AF-X1CK74-F1
#
_entry.id   AF-X1CK74-F1
#
_cell.length_a   1.000
_cell.length_b   1.000
_cell.length_c   1.000
_cell.angle_alpha   90.00
_cell.angle_beta   90.00
_cell.angle_gamma   90.00
#
_symmetry.space_group_name_H-M   'P 1'
#
loop_
_entity.id
_entity.type
_entity.pdbx_description
1 polymer ?
#
loop_
_entity_poly.entity_id
_entity_poly.type
_entity_poly.pdbx_seq_one_letter_code
_entity_poly.pdbx_strand_id
1 'polypeptide(L)'
;QWISFWGLNELKDVKFEDNKLSFVQVFRFRDTESSSKFEGTIEEGKISGTLSSDRGESKLEGKRIPRTPRAVGSWAMKYKVREREITGTLVIKADKERNLSAEWQSGRGEHQITDLQYERGRLTFKRKSKFGDREFESTFEGTLRGDTLSGAFKSTRGELTAEGKLIGAPLIGSWILEIASERGPRKQRLRVNPDMSGLYGSLPVKKVNLEDGKVSFKMVLEFGERKFEMSFEGKVEESKLTGELKTSRGTRKVTGKKVVRTFRRRSTG
;
A
#
# COMPACT_ATOMS: atom_id res chain seq x y z
N GLN A 1 0.08 -10.39 -15.03
CA GLN A 1 -0.65 -11.10 -13.96
C GLN A 1 -2.06 -10.54 -13.89
N TRP A 2 -3.04 -11.43 -13.87
CA TRP A 2 -4.43 -11.11 -13.57
C TRP A 2 -4.70 -11.36 -12.09
N ILE A 3 -5.20 -10.36 -11.38
CA ILE A 3 -5.44 -10.43 -9.94
C ILE A 3 -6.92 -10.26 -9.72
N SER A 4 -7.52 -11.27 -9.11
CA SER A 4 -8.95 -11.28 -8.80
C SER A 4 -9.17 -11.79 -7.38
N PHE A 5 -10.41 -11.71 -6.93
CA PHE A 5 -10.83 -12.38 -5.70
C PHE A 5 -10.53 -13.89 -5.72
N TRP A 6 -10.66 -14.54 -6.88
CA TRP A 6 -10.48 -15.99 -7.03
C TRP A 6 -9.02 -16.44 -6.99
N GLY A 7 -8.09 -15.51 -7.17
CA GLY A 7 -6.66 -15.78 -7.12
C GLY A 7 -5.86 -14.92 -8.08
N LEU A 8 -4.56 -15.23 -8.12
CA LEU A 8 -3.58 -14.64 -8.99
C LEU A 8 -3.25 -15.61 -10.13
N ASN A 9 -3.53 -15.19 -11.36
CA ASN A 9 -3.23 -15.94 -12.57
C ASN A 9 -2.11 -15.25 -13.37
N GLU A 10 -1.29 -16.04 -14.04
CA GLU A 10 -0.33 -15.53 -14.99
C GLU A 10 -1.02 -15.17 -16.30
N LEU A 11 -0.49 -14.14 -16.97
CA LEU A 11 -0.93 -13.76 -18.30
C LEU A 11 0.10 -14.30 -19.29
N LYS A 12 -0.38 -14.89 -20.38
CA LYS A 12 0.43 -15.33 -21.52
C LYS A 12 0.31 -14.30 -22.65
N ASP A 13 1.28 -14.32 -23.55
CA ASP A 13 1.27 -13.55 -24.80
C ASP A 13 0.94 -12.07 -24.63
N VAL A 14 1.51 -11.45 -23.58
CA VAL A 14 1.28 -10.04 -23.29
C VAL A 14 2.01 -9.19 -24.33
N LYS A 15 1.26 -8.44 -25.14
CA LYS A 15 1.80 -7.49 -26.13
C LYS A 15 1.22 -6.10 -25.87
N PHE A 16 2.08 -5.08 -25.91
CA PHE A 16 1.68 -3.69 -25.76
C PHE A 16 2.42 -2.80 -26.74
N GLU A 17 1.71 -2.35 -27.78
CA GLU A 17 2.23 -1.53 -28.89
C GLU A 17 1.14 -0.54 -29.30
N ASP A 18 1.51 0.71 -29.59
CA ASP A 18 0.58 1.77 -30.03
C ASP A 18 -0.70 1.89 -29.18
N ASN A 19 -0.54 1.90 -27.85
CA ASN A 19 -1.62 1.89 -26.85
C ASN A 19 -2.55 0.67 -26.89
N LYS A 20 -2.33 -0.29 -27.77
CA LYS A 20 -3.09 -1.54 -27.83
C LYS A 20 -2.47 -2.56 -26.89
N LEU A 21 -3.28 -3.13 -26.02
CA LEU A 21 -2.91 -4.22 -25.14
C LEU A 21 -3.62 -5.49 -25.59
N SER A 22 -2.86 -6.57 -25.74
CA SER A 22 -3.43 -7.91 -25.84
C SER A 22 -2.74 -8.86 -24.87
N PHE A 23 -3.51 -9.83 -24.35
CA PHE A 23 -2.98 -10.91 -23.54
C PHE A 23 -3.95 -12.08 -23.52
N VAL A 24 -3.44 -13.26 -23.19
CA VAL A 24 -4.25 -14.44 -22.88
C VAL A 24 -4.22 -14.65 -21.38
N GLN A 25 -5.39 -14.72 -20.76
CA GLN A 25 -5.51 -15.18 -19.39
C GLN A 25 -6.04 -16.61 -19.37
N VAL A 26 -5.44 -17.41 -18.50
CA VAL A 26 -5.88 -18.78 -18.23
C VAL A 26 -6.34 -18.82 -16.80
N PHE A 27 -7.59 -19.24 -16.56
CA PHE A 27 -8.08 -19.50 -15.22
C PHE A 27 -8.43 -20.99 -15.09
N ARG A 28 -7.94 -21.58 -14.00
CA ARG A 28 -8.30 -22.94 -13.60
C ARG A 28 -9.32 -22.85 -12.49
N PHE A 29 -10.49 -23.43 -12.71
CA PHE A 29 -11.51 -23.56 -11.69
C PHE A 29 -11.89 -25.03 -11.55
N ARG A 30 -11.56 -25.61 -10.39
CA ARG A 30 -11.65 -27.06 -10.16
C ARG A 30 -10.80 -27.80 -11.22
N ASP A 31 -11.39 -28.72 -11.97
CA ASP A 31 -10.71 -29.55 -12.97
C ASP A 31 -10.83 -28.98 -14.40
N THR A 32 -11.41 -27.78 -14.55
CA THR A 32 -11.59 -27.13 -15.85
C THR A 32 -10.61 -25.97 -15.99
N GLU A 33 -9.83 -26.01 -17.07
CA GLU A 33 -9.04 -24.88 -17.55
C GLU A 33 -9.86 -24.13 -18.62
N SER A 34 -9.98 -22.82 -18.46
CA SER A 34 -10.59 -21.96 -19.47
C SER A 34 -9.64 -20.80 -19.76
N SER A 35 -9.49 -20.50 -21.04
CA SER A 35 -8.68 -19.39 -21.53
C SER A 35 -9.57 -18.31 -22.12
N SER A 36 -9.21 -17.06 -21.89
CA SER A 36 -9.81 -15.93 -22.59
C SER A 36 -8.72 -14.99 -23.10
N LYS A 37 -8.95 -14.44 -24.28
CA LYS A 37 -8.09 -13.46 -24.92
C LYS A 37 -8.66 -12.07 -24.69
N PHE A 38 -7.84 -11.17 -24.19
CA PHE A 38 -8.17 -9.75 -24.13
C PHE A 38 -7.52 -9.02 -25.30
N GLU A 39 -8.29 -8.14 -25.92
CA GLU A 39 -7.82 -7.14 -26.87
C GLU A 39 -8.47 -5.80 -26.56
N GLY A 40 -7.66 -4.76 -26.44
CA GLY A 40 -8.15 -3.45 -26.06
C GLY A 40 -7.10 -2.37 -26.10
N THR A 41 -7.43 -1.20 -25.56
CA THR A 41 -6.54 -0.04 -25.50
C THR A 41 -6.30 0.41 -24.07
N ILE A 42 -5.16 1.05 -23.84
CA ILE A 42 -4.85 1.78 -22.61
C ILE A 42 -4.62 3.24 -22.97
N GLU A 43 -5.51 4.11 -22.50
CA GLU A 43 -5.45 5.55 -22.74
C GLU A 43 -5.73 6.29 -21.43
N GLU A 44 -4.91 7.29 -21.09
CA GLU A 44 -5.08 8.12 -19.89
C GLU A 44 -5.22 7.32 -18.57
N GLY A 45 -4.64 6.10 -18.53
CA GLY A 45 -4.78 5.20 -17.39
C GLY A 45 -6.15 4.53 -17.26
N LYS A 46 -6.98 4.58 -18.29
CA LYS A 46 -8.14 3.71 -18.48
C LYS A 46 -7.73 2.54 -19.37
N ILE A 47 -8.39 1.40 -19.17
CA ILE A 47 -8.30 0.23 -20.04
C ILE A 47 -9.72 -0.05 -20.56
N SER A 48 -9.87 -0.25 -21.85
CA SER A 48 -11.13 -0.66 -22.47
C SER A 48 -10.84 -1.73 -23.52
N GLY A 49 -11.75 -2.68 -23.70
CA GLY A 49 -11.56 -3.72 -24.70
C GLY A 49 -12.57 -4.85 -24.57
N THR A 50 -12.31 -5.92 -25.29
CA THR A 50 -13.13 -7.12 -25.31
C THR A 50 -12.33 -8.29 -24.78
N LEU A 51 -12.96 -9.06 -23.89
CA LEU A 51 -12.50 -10.35 -23.45
C LEU A 51 -13.29 -11.43 -24.21
N SER A 52 -12.63 -12.19 -25.07
CA SER A 52 -13.24 -13.25 -25.88
C SER A 52 -12.84 -14.62 -25.37
N SER A 53 -13.80 -15.54 -25.33
CA SER A 53 -13.64 -16.94 -24.91
C SER A 53 -14.53 -17.86 -25.72
N ASP A 54 -14.38 -19.18 -25.52
CA ASP A 54 -15.28 -20.21 -26.02
C ASP A 54 -16.74 -20.02 -25.57
N ARG A 55 -16.94 -19.31 -24.45
CA ARG A 55 -18.26 -18.99 -23.88
C ARG A 55 -18.83 -17.66 -24.32
N GLY A 56 -18.19 -17.01 -25.30
CA GLY A 56 -18.59 -15.73 -25.85
C GLY A 56 -17.68 -14.57 -25.44
N GLU A 57 -18.17 -13.37 -25.73
CA GLU A 57 -17.42 -12.12 -25.58
C GLU A 57 -18.00 -11.24 -24.48
N SER A 58 -17.14 -10.48 -23.82
CA SER A 58 -17.54 -9.54 -22.78
C SER A 58 -16.73 -8.26 -22.88
N LYS A 59 -17.40 -7.11 -22.83
CA LYS A 59 -16.73 -5.82 -22.73
C LYS A 59 -16.07 -5.69 -21.36
N LEU A 60 -14.84 -5.20 -21.35
CA LEU A 60 -14.10 -4.91 -20.14
C LEU A 60 -13.68 -3.45 -20.14
N GLU A 61 -13.96 -2.79 -19.02
CA GLU A 61 -13.48 -1.45 -18.74
C GLU A 61 -12.84 -1.41 -17.36
N GLY A 62 -11.82 -0.58 -17.23
CA GLY A 62 -11.12 -0.41 -15.98
C GLY A 62 -10.42 0.93 -15.89
N LYS A 63 -10.19 1.40 -14.66
CA LYS A 63 -9.42 2.59 -14.39
C LYS A 63 -8.26 2.24 -13.48
N ARG A 64 -7.08 2.79 -13.79
CA ARG A 64 -5.91 2.67 -12.95
C ARG A 64 -6.21 3.27 -11.58
N ILE A 65 -6.06 2.45 -10.54
CA ILE A 65 -6.13 2.93 -9.17
C ILE A 65 -4.97 3.93 -8.95
N PRO A 66 -5.27 5.17 -8.52
CA PRO A 66 -4.27 6.14 -8.10
C PRO A 66 -3.20 5.54 -7.19
N ARG A 67 -1.96 6.00 -7.34
CA ARG A 67 -0.92 5.67 -6.36
C ARG A 67 -1.10 6.59 -5.16
N THR A 68 -1.18 6.00 -3.97
CA THR A 68 -1.04 6.73 -2.71
C THR A 68 0.31 7.45 -2.71
N PRO A 69 0.37 8.76 -2.40
CA PRO A 69 1.63 9.48 -2.27
C PRO A 69 2.56 8.81 -1.26
N ARG A 70 3.87 8.83 -1.49
CA ARG A 70 4.84 8.15 -0.60
C ARG A 70 4.95 8.80 0.78
N ALA A 71 4.54 10.06 0.91
CA ALA A 71 4.51 10.76 2.20
C ALA A 71 3.39 10.29 3.12
N VAL A 72 2.32 9.71 2.57
CA VAL A 72 1.21 9.18 3.39
C VAL A 72 1.74 8.07 4.30
N GLY A 73 1.20 8.00 5.51
CA GLY A 73 1.57 7.02 6.52
C GLY A 73 1.87 7.67 7.87
N SER A 74 2.25 6.84 8.83
CA SER A 74 2.65 7.29 10.17
C SER A 74 4.17 7.22 10.29
N TRP A 75 4.82 8.31 10.67
CA TRP A 75 6.26 8.45 10.75
C TRP A 75 6.67 8.65 12.21
N ALA A 76 7.46 7.73 12.75
CA ALA A 76 8.08 7.89 14.05
C ALA A 76 9.26 8.88 13.91
N MET A 77 9.04 10.11 14.37
CA MET A 77 9.97 11.22 14.27
C MET A 77 10.81 11.35 15.54
N LYS A 78 12.09 11.67 15.36
CA LYS A 78 13.06 11.95 16.41
C LYS A 78 13.82 13.23 16.09
N TYR A 79 14.03 14.08 17.09
CA TYR A 79 14.88 15.26 16.98
C TYR A 79 15.47 15.61 18.34
N LYS A 80 16.62 16.29 18.35
CA LYS A 80 17.31 16.68 19.58
C LYS A 80 17.11 18.16 19.87
N VAL A 81 16.83 18.49 21.12
CA VAL A 81 16.84 19.87 21.63
C VAL A 81 17.84 19.91 22.77
N ARG A 82 19.00 20.55 22.52
CA ARG A 82 20.17 20.46 23.41
C ARG A 82 20.56 18.99 23.59
N GLU A 83 20.60 18.50 24.83
CA GLU A 83 20.95 17.10 25.15
C GLU A 83 19.74 16.15 25.23
N ARG A 84 18.52 16.64 25.01
CA ARG A 84 17.30 15.82 25.14
C ARG A 84 16.81 15.35 23.78
N GLU A 85 16.61 14.05 23.63
CA GLU A 85 15.89 13.46 22.50
C GLU A 85 14.39 13.62 22.70
N ILE A 86 13.70 14.10 21.67
CA ILE A 86 12.25 14.23 21.63
C ILE A 86 11.72 13.33 20.52
N THR A 87 10.71 12.54 20.85
CA THR A 87 10.01 11.65 19.92
C THR A 87 8.57 12.10 19.71
N GLY A 88 8.07 11.94 18.49
CA GLY A 88 6.66 12.16 18.16
C GLY A 88 6.27 11.39 16.90
N THR A 89 4.98 11.29 16.60
CA THR A 89 4.48 10.61 15.41
C THR A 89 3.84 11.62 14.46
N LEU A 90 4.38 11.74 13.25
CA LEU A 90 3.79 12.52 12.17
C LEU A 90 2.88 11.60 11.36
N VAL A 91 1.57 11.86 11.38
CA VAL A 91 0.58 11.09 10.63
C VAL A 91 0.15 11.89 9.41
N ILE A 92 0.47 11.42 8.21
CA ILE A 92 0.08 12.05 6.94
C ILE A 92 -1.01 11.21 6.28
N LYS A 93 -2.14 11.84 5.95
CA LYS A 93 -3.28 11.23 5.27
C LYS A 93 -3.45 11.87 3.88
N ALA A 94 -4.06 11.12 2.96
CA ALA A 94 -4.50 11.63 1.67
C ALA A 94 -6.00 11.40 1.53
N ASP A 95 -6.72 12.40 1.04
CA ASP A 95 -8.13 12.24 0.69
C ASP A 95 -8.30 11.59 -0.71
N LYS A 96 -9.55 11.52 -1.19
CA LYS A 96 -9.88 10.95 -2.51
C LYS A 96 -9.32 11.77 -3.67
N GLU A 97 -9.11 13.07 -3.46
CA GLU A 97 -8.56 14.03 -4.43
C GLU A 97 -7.02 14.10 -4.37
N ARG A 98 -6.42 13.42 -3.39
CA ARG A 98 -4.99 13.38 -3.06
C ARG A 98 -4.49 14.64 -2.38
N ASN A 99 -5.36 15.47 -1.82
CA ASN A 99 -4.93 16.52 -0.93
C ASN A 99 -4.37 15.87 0.33
N LEU A 100 -3.23 16.38 0.79
CA LEU A 100 -2.55 15.86 1.96
C LEU A 100 -2.96 16.66 3.19
N SER A 101 -3.20 15.94 4.29
CA SER A 101 -3.32 16.51 5.61
C SER A 101 -2.36 15.80 6.55
N ALA A 102 -1.96 16.48 7.63
CA ALA A 102 -1.08 15.90 8.62
C ALA A 102 -1.46 16.28 10.05
N GLU A 103 -1.17 15.36 10.95
CA GLU A 103 -1.34 15.51 12.39
C GLU A 103 -0.02 15.14 13.09
N TRP A 104 0.34 15.87 14.14
CA TRP A 104 1.50 15.53 14.97
C TRP A 104 1.02 15.01 16.32
N GLN A 105 1.28 13.74 16.60
CA GLN A 105 0.92 13.08 17.84
C GLN A 105 2.15 13.05 18.75
N SER A 106 2.07 13.70 19.91
CA SER A 106 3.12 13.66 20.92
C SER A 106 2.48 13.61 22.31
N GLY A 107 3.21 13.08 23.29
CA GLY A 107 2.75 13.07 24.68
C GLY A 107 2.81 14.45 25.37
N ARG A 108 3.18 15.52 24.66
CA ARG A 108 3.35 16.85 25.23
C ARG A 108 2.80 17.94 24.32
N GLY A 109 1.82 18.67 24.82
CA GLY A 109 1.30 19.85 24.16
C GLY A 109 0.40 19.54 22.96
N GLU A 110 -0.25 20.58 22.47
CA GLU A 110 -1.09 20.52 21.28
C GLU A 110 -0.28 20.95 20.06
N HIS A 111 -0.53 20.32 18.92
CA HIS A 111 0.19 20.61 17.69
C HIS A 111 -0.77 20.74 16.53
N GLN A 112 -0.55 21.77 15.71
CA GLN A 112 -1.24 21.96 14.45
C GLN A 112 -0.23 21.95 13.31
N ILE A 113 -0.53 21.20 12.25
CA ILE A 113 0.24 21.21 11.01
C ILE A 113 -0.56 21.94 9.93
N THR A 114 0.10 22.86 9.23
CA THR A 114 -0.44 23.61 8.09
C THR A 114 0.57 23.64 6.94
N ASP A 115 0.16 24.15 5.78
CA ASP A 115 1.00 24.34 4.59
C ASP A 115 1.79 23.08 4.17
N LEU A 116 1.13 21.91 4.27
CA LEU A 116 1.73 20.64 3.92
C LEU A 116 1.87 20.53 2.39
N GLN A 117 3.11 20.41 1.93
CA GLN A 117 3.43 20.22 0.51
C GLN A 117 4.34 19.01 0.35
N TYR A 118 4.06 18.22 -0.68
CA TYR A 118 4.88 17.07 -1.05
C TYR A 118 5.08 17.01 -2.55
N GLU A 119 6.31 17.24 -3.00
CA GLU A 119 6.68 17.17 -4.41
C GLU A 119 8.03 16.47 -4.58
N ARG A 120 8.10 15.52 -5.52
CA ARG A 120 9.36 14.84 -5.93
C ARG A 120 10.20 14.28 -4.76
N GLY A 121 9.54 13.87 -3.66
CA GLY A 121 10.21 13.34 -2.48
C GLY A 121 10.57 14.38 -1.43
N ARG A 122 10.40 15.68 -1.70
CA ARG A 122 10.54 16.75 -0.70
C ARG A 122 9.21 16.95 0.02
N LEU A 123 9.27 17.04 1.34
CA LEU A 123 8.14 17.30 2.23
C LEU A 123 8.41 18.59 3.01
N THR A 124 7.45 19.51 2.99
CA THR A 124 7.48 20.74 3.78
C THR A 124 6.17 20.94 4.50
N PHE A 125 6.21 21.48 5.71
CA PHE A 125 5.01 21.89 6.44
C PHE A 125 5.36 22.88 7.55
N LYS A 126 4.39 23.67 7.98
CA LYS A 126 4.48 24.48 9.19
C LYS A 126 3.87 23.71 10.36
N ARG A 127 4.49 23.85 11.53
CA ARG A 127 4.04 23.27 12.79
C ARG A 127 3.95 24.34 13.85
N LYS A 128 2.74 24.56 14.36
CA LYS A 128 2.47 25.34 15.56
C LYS A 128 2.34 24.40 16.74
N SER A 129 3.04 24.68 17.84
CA SER A 129 3.03 23.86 19.06
C SER A 129 2.70 24.72 20.27
N LYS A 130 1.78 24.26 21.11
CA LYS A 130 1.35 24.95 22.34
C LYS A 130 1.70 24.12 23.57
N PHE A 131 2.41 24.74 24.51
CA PHE A 131 2.82 24.15 25.79
C PHE A 131 2.41 25.09 26.93
N GLY A 132 1.27 24.82 27.56
CA GLY A 132 0.64 25.78 28.46
C GLY A 132 0.27 27.05 27.69
N ASP A 133 0.71 28.21 28.18
CA ASP A 133 0.45 29.51 27.55
C ASP A 133 1.47 29.89 26.47
N ARG A 134 2.49 29.07 26.22
CA ARG A 134 3.55 29.36 25.25
C ARG A 134 3.27 28.69 23.91
N GLU A 135 3.30 29.47 22.85
CA GLU A 135 3.20 29.00 21.46
C GLU A 135 4.55 29.10 20.74
N PHE A 136 4.86 28.09 19.93
CA PHE A 136 6.05 28.05 19.09
C PHE A 136 5.66 27.67 17.66
N GLU A 137 6.23 28.38 16.69
CA GLU A 137 6.09 28.07 15.28
C GLU A 137 7.42 27.58 14.70
N SER A 138 7.34 26.58 13.83
CA SER A 138 8.50 26.02 13.14
C SER A 138 8.10 25.53 11.76
N THR A 139 9.00 25.64 10.80
CA THR A 139 8.83 25.06 9.45
C THR A 139 9.71 23.83 9.32
N PHE A 140 9.13 22.69 8.96
CA PHE A 140 9.88 21.50 8.62
C PHE A 140 10.19 21.48 7.13
N GLU A 141 11.42 21.14 6.78
CA GLU A 141 11.82 20.80 5.42
C GLU A 141 12.61 19.50 5.42
N GLY A 142 12.18 18.53 4.63
CA GLY A 142 12.84 17.22 4.57
C GLY A 142 12.68 16.49 3.25
N THR A 143 13.38 15.38 3.13
CA THR A 143 13.37 14.49 1.97
C THR A 143 13.05 13.06 2.39
N LEU A 144 12.16 12.42 1.63
CA LEU A 144 11.79 11.02 1.80
C LEU A 144 12.64 10.14 0.90
N ARG A 145 13.28 9.13 1.49
CA ARG A 145 14.02 8.08 0.79
C ARG A 145 13.64 6.72 1.36
N GLY A 146 12.84 5.97 0.60
CA GLY A 146 12.33 4.68 1.06
C GLY A 146 11.41 4.83 2.26
N ASP A 147 11.82 4.26 3.40
CA ASP A 147 11.14 4.28 4.69
C ASP A 147 11.69 5.35 5.66
N THR A 148 12.58 6.20 5.17
CA THR A 148 13.27 7.22 5.97
C THR A 148 12.89 8.63 5.50
N LEU A 149 12.61 9.50 6.47
CA LEU A 149 12.40 10.93 6.27
C LEU A 149 13.52 11.67 7.00
N SER A 150 14.31 12.46 6.28
CA SER A 150 15.39 13.25 6.88
C SER A 150 15.17 14.73 6.60
N GLY A 151 15.30 15.58 7.60
CA GLY A 151 15.07 17.01 7.43
C GLY A 151 15.43 17.83 8.65
N ALA A 152 14.93 19.05 8.71
CA ALA A 152 15.12 19.93 9.86
C ALA A 152 13.90 20.80 10.12
N PHE A 153 13.67 21.10 11.40
CA PHE A 153 12.76 22.16 11.84
C PHE A 153 13.52 23.47 11.94
N LYS A 154 13.07 24.49 11.21
CA LYS A 154 13.60 25.86 11.25
C LYS A 154 12.66 26.75 12.04
N SER A 155 13.22 27.58 12.90
CA SER A 155 12.50 28.57 13.71
C SER A 155 13.40 29.78 14.00
N THR A 156 12.85 30.80 14.65
CA THR A 156 13.66 31.94 15.15
C THR A 156 14.72 31.53 16.17
N ARG A 157 14.61 30.33 16.76
CA ARG A 157 15.56 29.78 17.74
C ARG A 157 16.66 28.93 17.11
N GLY A 158 16.69 28.86 15.77
CA GLY A 158 17.64 28.07 15.01
C GLY A 158 17.01 26.86 14.34
N GLU A 159 17.89 25.97 13.89
CA GLU A 159 17.58 24.78 13.10
C GLU A 159 17.81 23.51 13.93
N LEU A 160 16.85 22.58 13.86
CA LEU A 160 16.87 21.31 14.58
C LEU A 160 16.75 20.16 13.59
N THR A 161 17.80 19.36 13.45
CA THR A 161 17.78 18.15 12.61
C THR A 161 16.75 17.14 13.14
N ALA A 162 16.01 16.55 12.24
CA ALA A 162 14.99 15.57 12.54
C ALA A 162 15.04 14.38 11.58
N GLU A 163 14.81 13.20 12.14
CA GLU A 163 14.76 11.95 11.40
C GLU A 163 13.45 11.24 11.68
N GLY A 164 12.86 10.65 10.64
CA GLY A 164 11.60 9.92 10.67
C GLY A 164 11.77 8.52 10.10
N LYS A 165 11.15 7.54 10.75
CA LYS A 165 11.01 6.17 10.23
C LYS A 165 9.54 5.84 9.99
N LEU A 166 9.22 5.34 8.81
CA LEU A 166 7.86 4.96 8.46
C LEU A 166 7.42 3.73 9.28
N ILE A 167 6.39 3.90 10.09
CA ILE A 167 5.77 2.83 10.88
C ILE A 167 5.10 1.86 9.91
N GLY A 168 5.38 0.57 10.07
CA GLY A 168 4.85 -0.46 9.16
C GLY A 168 5.68 -0.71 7.91
N ALA A 169 6.83 -0.03 7.72
CA ALA A 169 7.69 -0.18 6.55
C ALA A 169 8.00 -1.64 6.13
N PRO A 170 8.28 -2.58 7.07
CA PRO A 170 8.52 -3.97 6.69
C PRO A 170 7.34 -4.60 5.94
N LEU A 171 6.10 -4.23 6.27
CA LEU A 171 4.87 -4.80 5.70
C LEU A 171 4.38 -4.05 4.45
N ILE A 172 4.65 -2.75 4.34
CA ILE A 172 4.21 -1.93 3.20
C ILE A 172 4.82 -2.46 1.89
N GLY A 173 3.99 -2.61 0.85
CA GLY A 173 4.41 -3.11 -0.45
C GLY A 173 3.45 -4.11 -1.07
N SER A 174 3.95 -4.91 -2.00
CA SER A 174 3.21 -6.01 -2.62
C SER A 174 3.80 -7.35 -2.20
N TRP A 175 2.93 -8.32 -1.97
CA TRP A 175 3.25 -9.65 -1.51
C TRP A 175 2.53 -10.67 -2.38
N ILE A 176 3.23 -11.73 -2.77
CA ILE A 176 2.60 -12.93 -3.33
C ILE A 176 2.45 -13.92 -2.20
N LEU A 177 1.21 -14.26 -1.89
CA LEU A 177 0.82 -15.21 -0.87
C LEU A 177 0.54 -16.56 -1.53
N GLU A 178 1.07 -17.62 -0.95
CA GLU A 178 0.77 -19.01 -1.24
C GLU A 178 -0.04 -19.56 -0.07
N ILE A 179 -1.25 -20.04 -0.37
CA ILE A 179 -2.24 -20.50 0.60
C ILE A 179 -2.38 -22.00 0.44
N ALA A 180 -2.09 -22.74 1.50
CA ALA A 180 -2.23 -24.19 1.50
C ALA A 180 -3.70 -24.59 1.28
N SER A 181 -3.93 -25.57 0.40
CA SER A 181 -5.24 -26.19 0.21
C SER A 181 -5.08 -27.65 -0.19
N GLU A 182 -6.05 -28.49 0.13
CA GLU A 182 -6.03 -29.94 -0.19
C GLU A 182 -5.90 -30.20 -1.69
N ARG A 183 -6.37 -29.28 -2.54
CA ARG A 183 -6.29 -29.37 -4.01
C ARG A 183 -5.05 -28.65 -4.58
N GLY A 184 -4.03 -28.43 -3.76
CA GLY A 184 -2.81 -27.72 -4.12
C GLY A 184 -2.79 -26.25 -3.66
N PRO A 185 -1.58 -25.64 -3.59
CA PRO A 185 -1.41 -24.28 -3.12
C PRO A 185 -2.05 -23.28 -4.09
N ARG A 186 -2.70 -22.26 -3.54
CA ARG A 186 -3.31 -21.17 -4.32
C ARG A 186 -2.53 -19.90 -4.13
N LYS A 187 -2.29 -19.17 -5.21
CA LYS A 187 -1.62 -17.86 -5.15
C LYS A 187 -2.62 -16.73 -5.03
N GLN A 188 -2.31 -15.76 -4.18
CA GLN A 188 -3.04 -14.50 -4.07
C GLN A 188 -2.06 -13.34 -3.87
N ARG A 189 -2.48 -12.11 -4.18
CA ARG A 189 -1.68 -10.92 -3.94
C ARG A 189 -2.21 -10.15 -2.74
N LEU A 190 -1.33 -9.78 -1.82
CA LEU A 190 -1.61 -8.76 -0.82
C LEU A 190 -0.84 -7.49 -1.19
N ARG A 191 -1.54 -6.36 -1.26
CA ARG A 191 -0.93 -5.03 -1.40
C ARG A 191 -1.25 -4.25 -0.14
N VAL A 192 -0.21 -3.80 0.58
CA VAL A 192 -0.32 -2.93 1.74
C VAL A 192 0.18 -1.54 1.35
N ASN A 193 -0.66 -0.54 1.54
CA ASN A 193 -0.38 0.86 1.27
C ASN A 193 0.28 1.53 2.49
N PRO A 194 0.90 2.71 2.34
CA PRO A 194 1.57 3.40 3.43
C PRO A 194 0.69 3.82 4.62
N ASP A 195 -0.62 4.00 4.39
CA ASP A 195 -1.63 4.24 5.42
C ASP A 195 -2.11 2.96 6.12
N MET A 196 -1.45 1.82 5.88
CA MET A 196 -1.82 0.50 6.37
C MET A 196 -3.18 -0.01 5.86
N SER A 197 -3.78 0.64 4.85
CA SER A 197 -4.87 0.05 4.05
C SER A 197 -4.32 -0.90 2.99
N GLY A 198 -5.17 -1.60 2.26
CA GLY A 198 -4.68 -2.49 1.23
C GLY A 198 -5.71 -3.18 0.36
N LEU A 199 -5.21 -4.12 -0.42
CA LEU A 199 -6.00 -5.04 -1.23
C LEU A 199 -5.49 -6.48 -1.01
N TYR A 200 -6.41 -7.40 -0.76
CA TYR A 200 -6.18 -8.84 -0.84
C TYR A 200 -6.88 -9.37 -2.09
N GLY A 201 -6.11 -9.69 -3.12
CA GLY A 201 -6.62 -9.84 -4.48
C GLY A 201 -7.25 -8.54 -4.95
N SER A 202 -8.56 -8.57 -5.19
CA SER A 202 -9.38 -7.39 -5.48
C SER A 202 -10.20 -6.90 -4.28
N LEU A 203 -10.13 -7.57 -3.12
CA LEU A 203 -10.91 -7.19 -1.93
C LEU A 203 -10.23 -6.06 -1.15
N PRO A 204 -10.99 -5.03 -0.73
CA PRO A 204 -10.47 -3.97 0.12
C PRO A 204 -10.13 -4.49 1.51
N VAL A 205 -8.93 -4.14 1.97
CA VAL A 205 -8.51 -4.29 3.37
C VAL A 205 -8.48 -2.89 3.97
N LYS A 206 -9.40 -2.59 4.88
CA LYS A 206 -9.54 -1.24 5.46
C LYS A 206 -8.34 -0.85 6.31
N LYS A 207 -7.84 -1.80 7.11
CA LYS A 207 -6.71 -1.60 8.02
C LYS A 207 -5.96 -2.91 8.23
N VAL A 208 -4.65 -2.82 8.20
CA VAL A 208 -3.70 -3.86 8.57
C VAL A 208 -3.01 -3.43 9.85
N ASN A 209 -3.11 -4.25 10.90
CA ASN A 209 -2.43 -4.01 12.16
C ASN A 209 -1.04 -4.65 12.10
N LEU A 210 -0.04 -3.97 12.64
CA LEU A 210 1.31 -4.47 12.81
C LEU A 210 1.82 -4.09 14.20
N GLU A 211 2.03 -5.09 15.05
CA GLU A 211 2.54 -4.93 16.42
C GLU A 211 3.57 -6.02 16.69
N ASP A 212 4.80 -5.65 17.05
CA ASP A 212 5.90 -6.59 17.32
C ASP A 212 6.08 -7.67 16.25
N GLY A 213 6.00 -7.25 14.98
CA GLY A 213 6.08 -8.15 13.82
C GLY A 213 4.82 -8.98 13.56
N LYS A 214 3.84 -9.01 14.47
CA LYS A 214 2.55 -9.68 14.26
C LYS A 214 1.66 -8.85 13.34
N VAL A 215 1.08 -9.51 12.35
CA VAL A 215 0.24 -8.91 11.32
C VAL A 215 -1.17 -9.43 11.48
N SER A 216 -2.17 -8.55 11.47
CA SER A 216 -3.57 -8.96 11.37
C SER A 216 -4.40 -8.04 10.49
N PHE A 217 -5.38 -8.61 9.79
CA PHE A 217 -6.37 -7.85 9.05
C PHE A 217 -7.64 -8.66 8.81
N LYS A 218 -8.75 -7.95 8.60
CA LYS A 218 -10.03 -8.53 8.22
C LYS A 218 -10.44 -8.05 6.83
N MET A 219 -11.20 -8.88 6.14
CA MET A 219 -11.82 -8.57 4.87
C MET A 219 -13.21 -9.18 4.81
N VAL A 220 -14.10 -8.54 4.06
CA VAL A 220 -15.47 -9.00 3.85
C VAL A 220 -15.67 -9.15 2.36
N LEU A 221 -16.13 -10.33 1.95
CA LEU A 221 -16.61 -10.60 0.61
C LEU A 221 -18.13 -10.55 0.62
N GLU A 222 -18.72 -9.75 -0.25
CA GLU A 222 -20.17 -9.64 -0.40
C GLU A 222 -20.59 -10.26 -1.74
N PHE A 223 -21.58 -11.15 -1.70
CA PHE A 223 -22.17 -11.82 -2.86
C PHE A 223 -23.69 -11.72 -2.76
N GLY A 224 -24.29 -10.80 -3.52
CA GLY A 224 -25.69 -10.42 -3.32
C GLY A 224 -25.91 -9.94 -1.89
N GLU A 225 -26.84 -10.55 -1.17
CA GLU A 225 -27.14 -10.23 0.22
C GLU A 225 -26.22 -10.93 1.23
N ARG A 226 -25.38 -11.88 0.78
CA ARG A 226 -24.55 -12.69 1.68
C ARG A 226 -23.19 -12.05 1.92
N LYS A 227 -22.78 -12.01 3.18
CA LYS A 227 -21.45 -11.56 3.61
C LYS A 227 -20.62 -12.73 4.09
N PHE A 228 -19.38 -12.80 3.63
CA PHE A 228 -18.40 -13.80 4.04
C PHE A 228 -17.20 -13.08 4.64
N GLU A 229 -17.03 -13.21 5.96
CA GLU A 229 -15.89 -12.66 6.66
C GLU A 229 -14.67 -13.60 6.53
N MET A 230 -13.51 -12.98 6.35
CA MET A 230 -12.23 -13.66 6.39
C MET A 230 -11.25 -12.82 7.22
N SER A 231 -10.39 -13.48 7.99
CA SER A 231 -9.34 -12.81 8.74
C SER A 231 -8.00 -13.47 8.50
N PHE A 232 -6.95 -12.67 8.56
CA PHE A 232 -5.57 -13.14 8.51
C PHE A 232 -4.88 -12.76 9.81
N GLU A 233 -4.11 -13.71 10.34
CA GLU A 233 -3.23 -13.51 11.49
C GLU A 233 -1.87 -14.15 11.16
N GLY A 234 -0.79 -13.42 11.37
CA GLY A 234 0.54 -13.90 11.00
C GLY A 234 1.66 -13.05 11.57
N LYS A 235 2.85 -13.22 11.00
CA LYS A 235 4.07 -12.50 11.34
C LYS A 235 4.87 -12.15 10.10
N VAL A 236 5.52 -11.00 10.12
CA VAL A 236 6.47 -10.56 9.10
C VAL A 236 7.88 -10.56 9.66
N GLU A 237 8.76 -11.36 9.05
CA GLU A 237 10.16 -11.52 9.44
C GLU A 237 10.99 -11.62 8.15
N GLU A 238 12.08 -10.87 8.04
CA GLU A 238 13.03 -10.97 6.91
C GLU A 238 12.40 -10.92 5.51
N SER A 239 11.40 -10.06 5.30
CA SER A 239 10.64 -9.97 4.03
C SER A 239 9.87 -11.24 3.64
N LYS A 240 9.59 -12.12 4.60
CA LYS A 240 8.65 -13.22 4.53
C LYS A 240 7.46 -12.93 5.42
N LEU A 241 6.26 -13.26 4.95
CA LEU A 241 5.02 -13.15 5.71
C LEU A 241 4.48 -14.55 5.93
N THR A 242 4.33 -14.99 7.16
CA THR A 242 3.76 -16.33 7.47
C THR A 242 2.56 -16.19 8.37
N GLY A 243 1.54 -17.00 8.20
CA GLY A 243 0.36 -16.92 9.04
C GLY A 243 -0.74 -17.86 8.63
N GLU A 244 -1.94 -17.52 9.06
CA GLU A 244 -3.15 -18.29 8.85
C GLU A 244 -4.26 -17.39 8.33
N LEU A 245 -4.96 -17.89 7.31
CA LEU A 245 -6.19 -17.30 6.79
C LEU A 245 -7.38 -18.09 7.33
N LYS A 246 -8.23 -17.43 8.12
CA LYS A 246 -9.44 -17.98 8.71
C LYS A 246 -10.64 -17.57 7.87
N THR A 247 -11.51 -18.53 7.60
CA THR A 247 -12.77 -18.35 6.86
C THR A 247 -13.86 -19.19 7.55
N SER A 248 -15.12 -19.01 7.17
CA SER A 248 -16.21 -19.90 7.64
C SER A 248 -16.02 -21.38 7.28
N ARG A 249 -15.14 -21.68 6.31
CA ARG A 249 -14.80 -23.04 5.88
C ARG A 249 -13.55 -23.61 6.55
N GLY A 250 -13.04 -22.93 7.58
CA GLY A 250 -11.84 -23.32 8.31
C GLY A 250 -10.62 -22.44 8.05
N THR A 251 -9.49 -22.90 8.58
CA THR A 251 -8.22 -22.18 8.64
C THR A 251 -7.21 -22.77 7.68
N ARG A 252 -6.41 -21.92 7.02
CA ARG A 252 -5.38 -22.34 6.06
C ARG A 252 -4.07 -21.64 6.33
N LYS A 253 -2.96 -22.39 6.26
CA LYS A 253 -1.61 -21.83 6.35
C LYS A 253 -1.29 -20.98 5.12
N VAL A 254 -0.58 -19.89 5.34
CA VAL A 254 -0.19 -18.91 4.33
C VAL A 254 1.29 -18.59 4.47
N THR A 255 1.98 -18.58 3.34
CA THR A 255 3.35 -18.07 3.23
C THR A 255 3.42 -17.01 2.14
N GLY A 256 4.12 -15.91 2.40
CA GLY A 256 4.13 -14.73 1.56
C GLY A 256 5.55 -14.26 1.27
N LYS A 257 5.82 -13.92 0.02
CA LYS A 257 7.08 -13.34 -0.43
C LYS A 257 6.86 -11.91 -0.90
N LYS A 258 7.69 -10.97 -0.43
CA LYS A 258 7.64 -9.57 -0.86
C LYS A 258 8.07 -9.45 -2.32
N VAL A 259 7.28 -8.75 -3.12
CA VAL A 259 7.60 -8.47 -4.53
C VAL A 259 8.60 -7.33 -4.58
N VAL A 260 9.86 -7.66 -4.81
CA VAL A 260 10.90 -6.68 -5.09
C VAL A 260 10.81 -6.30 -6.57
N ARG A 261 10.43 -5.05 -6.87
CA ARG A 261 10.53 -4.54 -8.23
C ARG A 261 11.97 -4.12 -8.48
N THR A 262 12.72 -4.93 -9.21
CA THR A 262 13.96 -4.49 -9.85
C THR A 262 13.60 -3.40 -10.86
N PHE A 263 13.80 -2.14 -10.49
CA PHE A 263 13.83 -1.07 -11.45
C PHE A 263 15.10 -1.26 -12.29
N ARG A 264 14.99 -1.83 -13.49
CA ARG A 264 16.01 -1.60 -14.51
C ARG A 264 16.05 -0.09 -14.72
N ARG A 265 17.14 0.57 -14.30
CA ARG A 265 17.47 1.92 -14.77
C ARG A 265 17.41 1.85 -16.28
N ARG A 266 16.56 2.67 -16.92
CA ARG A 266 16.73 2.96 -18.34
C ARG A 266 18.15 3.51 -18.47
N SER A 267 19.02 2.81 -19.18
CA SER A 267 20.24 3.42 -19.70
C SER A 267 19.75 4.53 -20.62
N THR A 268 19.94 5.78 -20.20
CA THR A 268 19.98 6.90 -21.14
C THR A 268 21.19 6.65 -22.02
N GLY A 269 20.95 6.06 -23.19
CA GLY A 269 21.86 6.18 -24.33
C GLY A 269 21.67 7.53 -25.00
#